data_AF-A0A6B2G6F2-F1
#
_entry.id   AF-A0A6B2G6F2-F1
#
_cell.length_a   1.000
_cell.length_b   1.000
_cell.length_c   1.000
_cell.angle_alpha   90.00
_cell.angle_beta   90.00
_cell.angle_gamma   90.00
#
_symmetry.space_group_name_H-M   'P 1'
#
loop_
_entity.id
_entity.type
_entity.pdbx_description
1 polymer ?
#
loop_
_entity_poly.entity_id
_entity_poly.type
_entity_poly.pdbx_seq_one_letter_code
_entity_poly.pdbx_strand_id
1 'polypeptide(L)'
;YIEKDRAPEYQAKVDLDKICSKTGKKNLLPTISLFNPGHYLGSVSENFLAQLLHFTKNDSGNTVVDGKYSSLNWQCNVKAFIKFMLLKYIRCLCPPGEAVGVLSAQSVGEPSTQMTLNTFHFAGRGDVNVTLGIPRLRE
;
A
#
# COMPACT_ATOMS: atom_id res chain seq x y z
N TYR A 1 14.70 2.58 -24.25
CA TYR A 1 15.59 1.89 -23.31
C TYR A 1 15.12 2.19 -21.89
N ILE A 2 14.35 1.27 -21.29
CA ILE A 2 13.98 1.38 -19.88
C ILE A 2 15.19 0.85 -19.10
N GLU A 3 15.78 1.65 -18.21
CA GLU A 3 16.83 1.19 -17.28
C GLU A 3 16.18 0.25 -16.25
N LYS A 4 15.98 -1.01 -16.64
CA LYS A 4 15.09 -1.97 -15.96
C LYS A 4 15.58 -2.44 -14.59
N ASP A 5 16.85 -2.23 -14.25
CA ASP A 5 17.47 -2.92 -13.11
C ASP A 5 17.93 -2.01 -11.95
N ARG A 6 17.92 -0.67 -12.11
CA ARG A 6 18.43 0.24 -11.05
C ARG A 6 17.62 0.25 -9.76
N ALA A 7 16.29 0.24 -9.84
CA ALA A 7 15.41 0.23 -8.67
C ALA A 7 15.46 -1.09 -7.88
N PRO A 8 15.37 -2.29 -8.50
CA PRO A 8 15.51 -3.54 -7.76
C PRO A 8 16.93 -3.76 -7.22
N GLU A 9 17.97 -3.27 -7.92
CA GLU A 9 19.35 -3.27 -7.37
C GLU A 9 19.49 -2.37 -6.14
N TYR A 10 18.87 -1.19 -6.15
CA TYR A 10 18.85 -0.32 -4.97
C TYR A 10 18.12 -1.01 -3.82
N GLN A 11 16.94 -1.58 -4.10
CA GLN A 11 16.15 -2.32 -3.13
C GLN A 11 16.90 -3.52 -2.54
N ALA A 12 17.70 -4.22 -3.33
CA ALA A 12 18.53 -5.34 -2.87
C ALA A 12 19.71 -4.88 -2.00
N LYS A 13 20.25 -3.68 -2.23
CA LYS A 13 21.27 -3.05 -1.38
C LYS A 13 20.69 -2.52 -0.06
N VAL A 14 19.40 -2.20 -0.06
CA VAL A 14 18.62 -1.89 1.13
C VAL A 14 18.19 -3.22 1.76
N ASP A 15 19.02 -3.83 2.61
CA ASP A 15 18.67 -5.06 3.32
C ASP A 15 17.22 -5.01 3.86
N LEU A 16 16.30 -5.77 3.25
CA LEU A 16 14.87 -5.76 3.57
C LEU A 16 14.59 -6.23 5.01
N ASP A 17 15.46 -7.05 5.56
CA ASP A 17 15.40 -7.50 6.97
C ASP A 17 15.77 -6.38 7.96
N LYS A 18 16.43 -5.30 7.52
CA LYS A 18 16.78 -4.13 8.34
C LYS A 18 15.70 -3.04 8.37
N ILE A 19 14.77 -3.02 7.40
CA ILE A 19 13.58 -2.15 7.43
C ILE A 19 12.56 -2.69 8.45
N CYS A 20 12.41 -4.02 8.52
CA CYS A 20 11.47 -4.68 9.43
C CYS A 20 11.93 -4.68 10.90
N SER A 21 13.23 -4.59 11.16
CA SER A 21 13.78 -4.39 12.50
C SER A 21 13.80 -2.88 12.80
N LYS A 22 13.17 -2.48 13.91
CA LYS A 22 13.01 -1.07 14.36
C LYS A 22 14.32 -0.29 14.62
N THR A 23 15.47 -0.76 14.12
CA THR A 23 16.82 -0.31 14.47
C THR A 23 17.83 -0.27 13.30
N GLY A 24 17.41 -0.33 12.03
CA GLY A 24 18.33 -0.40 10.87
C GLY A 24 18.38 0.82 9.95
N LYS A 25 19.42 1.67 10.09
CA LYS A 25 19.84 2.80 9.21
C LYS A 25 18.74 3.80 8.75
N LYS A 26 18.50 4.82 9.58
CA LYS A 26 17.68 6.02 9.29
C LYS A 26 18.14 6.91 8.12
N ASN A 27 19.17 6.54 7.36
CA ASN A 27 19.86 7.45 6.43
C ASN A 27 19.61 7.14 4.95
N LEU A 28 18.70 6.21 4.63
CA LEU A 28 18.45 5.81 3.25
C LEU A 28 17.03 6.20 2.85
N LEU A 29 16.92 6.89 1.71
CA LEU A 29 15.64 7.36 1.20
C LEU A 29 14.84 6.19 0.62
N PRO A 30 13.51 6.20 0.76
CA PRO A 30 12.68 5.17 0.16
C PRO A 30 12.80 5.23 -1.37
N THR A 31 12.65 4.07 -2.01
CA THR A 31 12.84 3.88 -3.46
C THR A 31 11.95 4.78 -4.29
N ILE A 32 10.73 5.05 -3.79
CA ILE A 32 9.75 5.96 -4.42
C ILE A 32 10.20 7.43 -4.44
N SER A 33 11.12 7.83 -3.55
CA SER A 33 11.70 9.17 -3.52
C SER A 33 12.80 9.33 -4.57
N LEU A 34 13.50 8.24 -4.88
CA LEU A 34 14.66 8.23 -5.79
C LEU A 34 14.28 7.91 -7.23
N PHE A 35 13.26 7.08 -7.42
CA PHE A 35 12.88 6.55 -8.73
C PHE A 35 11.38 6.75 -8.97
N ASN A 36 11.02 7.25 -10.15
CA ASN A 36 9.63 7.41 -10.53
C ASN A 36 8.92 6.03 -10.61
N PRO A 37 7.84 5.81 -9.84
CA PRO A 37 7.11 4.54 -9.82
C PRO A 37 6.43 4.20 -11.16
N GLY A 38 6.14 5.19 -12.00
CA GLY A 38 5.56 4.96 -13.33
C GLY A 38 6.55 4.42 -14.37
N HIS A 39 7.85 4.59 -14.16
CA HIS A 39 8.89 4.22 -15.13
C HIS A 39 9.83 3.11 -14.65
N TYR A 40 10.12 3.05 -13.36
CA TYR A 40 11.09 2.12 -12.79
C TYR A 40 10.38 0.98 -12.06
N LEU A 41 10.47 -0.23 -12.61
CA LEU A 41 9.94 -1.43 -11.98
C LEU A 41 10.66 -1.68 -10.65
N GLY A 42 9.92 -1.89 -9.57
CA GLY A 42 10.49 -2.05 -8.23
C GLY A 42 10.57 -0.77 -7.41
N SER A 43 10.26 0.40 -7.99
CA SER A 43 9.96 1.60 -7.20
C SER A 43 8.55 1.48 -6.60
N VAL A 44 8.49 0.90 -5.40
CA VAL A 44 7.25 0.62 -4.67
C VAL A 44 7.34 1.10 -3.23
N SER A 45 6.20 1.19 -2.55
CA SER A 45 6.18 1.50 -1.12
C SER A 45 6.75 0.35 -0.29
N GLU A 46 7.44 0.68 0.80
CA GLU A 46 8.04 -0.29 1.72
C GLU A 46 7.00 -1.22 2.34
N ASN A 47 5.82 -0.67 2.65
CA ASN A 47 4.71 -1.45 3.20
C ASN A 47 4.22 -2.51 2.21
N PHE A 48 4.04 -2.15 0.94
CA PHE A 48 3.62 -3.10 -0.08
C PHE A 48 4.65 -4.21 -0.27
N LEU A 49 5.93 -3.84 -0.33
CA LEU A 49 7.02 -4.80 -0.47
C LEU A 49 7.11 -5.74 0.73
N ALA A 50 7.00 -5.21 1.95
CA ALA A 50 7.00 -6.01 3.18
C ALA A 50 5.85 -7.03 3.20
N GLN A 51 4.64 -6.60 2.83
CA GLN A 51 3.48 -7.48 2.73
C GLN A 51 3.64 -8.54 1.64
N LEU A 52 4.18 -8.16 0.48
CA LEU A 52 4.46 -9.08 -0.63
C LEU A 52 5.46 -10.17 -0.21
N LEU A 53 6.56 -9.78 0.44
CA LEU A 53 7.57 -10.70 0.95
C LEU A 53 7.00 -11.60 2.06
N HIS A 54 6.22 -11.04 2.99
CA HIS A 54 5.56 -11.81 4.03
C HIS A 54 4.61 -12.86 3.44
N PHE A 55 3.82 -12.47 2.43
CA PHE A 55 2.96 -13.39 1.70
C PHE A 55 3.75 -14.51 1.04
N THR A 56 4.82 -14.17 0.31
CA THR A 56 5.67 -15.17 -0.35
C THR A 56 6.39 -16.10 0.65
N LYS A 57 6.81 -15.59 1.81
CA LYS A 57 7.47 -16.39 2.87
C LYS A 57 6.49 -17.35 3.55
N ASN A 58 5.21 -16.97 3.68
CA ASN A 58 4.20 -17.76 4.38
C ASN A 58 3.35 -18.65 3.45
N ASP A 59 3.51 -18.56 2.13
CA ASP A 59 2.76 -19.41 1.19
C ASP A 59 3.15 -20.88 1.39
N SER A 60 2.17 -21.72 1.70
CA SER A 60 2.35 -23.15 1.96
C SER A 60 2.48 -23.99 0.68
N GLY A 61 2.78 -23.36 -0.46
CA GLY A 61 2.94 -24.01 -1.77
C GLY A 61 1.65 -24.34 -2.49
N ASN A 62 0.49 -23.90 -2.00
CA ASN A 62 -0.80 -24.12 -2.66
C ASN A 62 -1.11 -23.08 -3.76
N THR A 63 -0.55 -21.88 -3.68
CA THR A 63 -0.86 -20.76 -4.59
C THR A 63 0.31 -20.45 -5.53
N VAL A 64 1.53 -20.51 -5.00
CA VAL A 64 2.77 -20.21 -5.71
C VAL A 64 3.70 -21.42 -5.59
N VAL A 65 3.66 -22.29 -6.58
CA VAL A 65 4.46 -23.52 -6.63
C VAL A 65 5.78 -23.28 -7.34
N ASP A 66 6.87 -23.70 -6.69
CA ASP A 66 8.08 -24.12 -7.40
C ASP A 66 7.77 -25.48 -8.03
N GLY A 67 7.42 -25.45 -9.31
CA GLY A 67 6.68 -26.49 -10.02
C GLY A 67 7.12 -27.93 -9.76
N LYS A 68 6.12 -28.82 -9.63
CA LYS A 68 6.22 -30.26 -9.94
C LYS A 68 4.88 -31.02 -9.95
N TYR A 69 3.77 -30.42 -9.50
CA TYR A 69 2.46 -31.09 -9.53
C TYR A 69 1.34 -30.12 -9.89
N SER A 70 0.64 -30.32 -11.02
CA SER A 70 -0.76 -29.90 -11.12
C SER A 70 -1.56 -30.63 -12.16
N SER A 71 -2.77 -31.00 -11.73
CA SER A 71 -3.84 -31.47 -12.60
C SER A 71 -4.86 -30.36 -12.91
N LEU A 72 -4.67 -29.13 -12.40
CA LEU A 72 -5.45 -27.92 -12.77
C LEU A 72 -4.50 -26.77 -13.18
N ASN A 73 -4.58 -26.33 -14.44
CA ASN A 73 -3.52 -25.66 -15.21
C ASN A 73 -3.28 -24.15 -14.94
N TRP A 74 -3.27 -23.66 -13.70
CA TRP A 74 -2.73 -22.32 -13.41
C TRP A 74 -1.79 -22.34 -12.21
N GLN A 75 -0.49 -22.27 -12.51
CA GLN A 75 0.59 -22.26 -11.52
C GLN A 75 1.59 -21.19 -11.91
N CYS A 76 1.94 -20.30 -10.98
CA CYS A 76 2.90 -19.24 -11.22
C CYS A 76 4.14 -19.42 -10.35
N ASN A 77 5.32 -19.26 -10.97
CA ASN A 77 6.61 -19.26 -10.27
C ASN A 77 6.68 -18.04 -9.32
N VAL A 78 7.31 -18.18 -8.15
CA VAL A 78 7.50 -17.10 -7.17
C VAL A 78 8.08 -15.82 -7.78
N LYS A 79 9.10 -15.96 -8.64
CA LYS A 79 9.74 -14.81 -9.32
C LYS A 79 8.79 -14.15 -10.31
N ALA A 80 7.97 -14.94 -11.01
CA ALA A 80 6.98 -14.43 -11.95
C ALA A 80 5.84 -13.71 -11.20
N PHE A 81 5.41 -14.26 -10.06
CA PHE A 81 4.41 -13.66 -9.19
C PHE A 81 4.86 -12.29 -8.66
N ILE A 82 6.09 -12.19 -8.12
CA ILE A 82 6.65 -10.93 -7.64
C ILE A 82 6.66 -9.89 -8.77
N LYS A 83 7.18 -10.24 -9.96
CA LYS A 83 7.19 -9.34 -11.11
C LYS A 83 5.77 -8.90 -11.51
N PHE A 84 4.82 -9.82 -11.50
CA PHE A 84 3.42 -9.51 -11.82
C PHE A 84 2.79 -8.55 -10.79
N MET A 85 3.07 -8.75 -9.50
CA MET A 85 2.63 -7.84 -8.44
C MET A 85 3.26 -6.45 -8.57
N LEU A 86 4.54 -6.37 -8.92
CA LEU A 86 5.21 -5.09 -9.20
C LEU A 86 4.58 -4.38 -10.43
N LEU A 87 4.26 -5.13 -11.49
CA LEU A 87 3.56 -4.56 -12.65
C LEU A 87 2.14 -4.08 -12.30
N LYS A 88 1.41 -4.84 -11.49
CA LYS A 88 0.09 -4.43 -10.97
C LYS A 88 0.20 -3.13 -10.19
N TYR A 89 1.23 -2.98 -9.35
CA TYR A 89 1.47 -1.74 -8.60
C TYR A 89 1.58 -0.52 -9.52
N ILE A 90 2.38 -0.60 -10.58
CA ILE A 90 2.53 0.49 -11.56
C ILE A 90 1.19 0.84 -12.22
N ARG A 91 0.37 -0.17 -12.53
CA ARG A 91 -0.96 0.04 -13.14
C ARG A 91 -2.00 0.62 -12.20
N CYS A 92 -1.78 0.55 -10.89
CA CYS A 92 -2.68 1.08 -9.86
C CYS A 92 -2.28 2.48 -9.38
N LEU A 93 -1.29 3.12 -10.02
CA LEU A 93 -0.93 4.50 -9.72
C LEU A 93 -2.07 5.46 -10.15
N CYS A 94 -2.26 6.52 -9.37
CA CYS A 94 -3.18 7.59 -9.71
C CYS A 94 -2.71 8.28 -11.00
N PRO A 95 -3.60 8.48 -11.99
CA PRO A 95 -3.21 9.15 -13.22
C PRO A 95 -2.89 10.63 -12.97
N PRO A 96 -1.93 11.21 -13.71
CA PRO A 96 -1.64 12.64 -13.58
C PRO A 96 -2.86 13.46 -14.04
N GLY A 97 -3.17 14.52 -13.30
CA GLY A 97 -4.33 15.39 -13.59
C GLY A 97 -5.64 14.97 -12.93
N GLU A 98 -5.66 13.86 -12.19
CA GLU A 98 -6.80 13.48 -11.36
C GLU A 98 -7.12 14.57 -10.32
N ALA A 99 -8.41 14.91 -10.15
CA ALA A 99 -8.86 15.94 -9.22
C ALA A 99 -8.88 15.47 -7.76
N VAL A 100 -7.72 15.00 -7.26
CA VAL A 100 -7.57 14.41 -5.93
C VAL A 100 -8.01 15.33 -4.79
N GLY A 101 -7.90 16.66 -4.97
CA GLY A 101 -8.39 17.64 -4.00
C GLY A 101 -9.91 17.61 -3.83
N VAL A 102 -10.65 17.61 -4.94
CA VAL A 102 -12.13 17.54 -4.91
C VAL A 102 -12.59 16.18 -4.38
N LEU A 103 -11.95 15.09 -4.84
CA LEU A 103 -12.22 13.74 -4.35
C LEU A 103 -11.97 13.63 -2.84
N SER A 104 -10.86 14.20 -2.35
CA SER A 104 -10.56 14.21 -0.91
C SER A 104 -11.62 14.98 -0.13
N ALA A 105 -12.04 16.16 -0.62
CA ALA A 105 -13.09 16.96 0.03
C ALA A 105 -14.43 16.23 0.08
N GLN A 106 -14.84 15.57 -1.01
CA GLN A 106 -16.06 14.77 -1.05
C GLN A 106 -15.98 13.54 -0.13
N SER A 107 -14.85 12.84 -0.12
CA SER A 107 -14.64 11.65 0.72
C SER A 107 -14.74 11.92 2.21
N VAL A 108 -14.54 13.17 2.64
CA VAL A 108 -14.77 13.61 4.02
C VAL A 108 -16.17 14.22 4.17
N GLY A 109 -16.58 15.08 3.25
CA GLY A 109 -17.82 15.86 3.34
C GLY A 109 -19.09 15.01 3.28
N GLU A 110 -19.18 14.06 2.34
CA GLU A 110 -20.36 13.20 2.20
C GLU A 110 -20.63 12.34 3.45
N PRO A 111 -19.66 11.55 3.96
CA PRO A 111 -19.89 10.77 5.18
C PRO A 111 -20.07 11.65 6.42
N SER A 112 -19.54 12.88 6.44
CA SER A 112 -19.77 13.83 7.53
C SER A 112 -21.26 14.19 7.66
N THR A 113 -21.99 14.29 6.56
CA THR A 113 -23.45 14.52 6.61
C THR A 113 -24.19 13.38 7.33
N GLN A 114 -23.73 12.14 7.16
CA GLN A 114 -24.26 10.96 7.84
C GLN A 114 -23.95 10.95 9.35
N MET A 115 -22.87 11.61 9.78
CA MET A 115 -22.55 11.74 11.21
C MET A 115 -23.53 12.63 11.97
N THR A 116 -24.25 13.53 11.28
CA THR A 116 -25.18 14.49 11.90
C THR A 116 -26.31 13.80 12.68
N LEU A 117 -26.84 12.68 12.18
CA LEU A 117 -27.97 11.96 12.82
C LEU A 117 -27.52 11.01 13.95
N ASN A 118 -26.26 10.56 13.95
CA ASN A 118 -25.74 9.66 14.99
C ASN A 118 -25.39 10.37 16.30
N THR A 119 -25.26 11.71 16.32
CA THR A 119 -24.87 12.46 17.53
C THR A 119 -26.07 12.87 18.40
N PHE A 120 -27.29 12.96 17.84
CA PHE A 120 -28.48 13.37 18.60
C PHE A 120 -29.13 12.25 19.42
N HIS A 121 -28.94 10.97 19.08
CA HIS A 121 -29.44 9.85 19.90
C HIS A 121 -28.57 9.55 21.13
N PHE A 122 -27.28 9.92 21.13
CA PHE A 122 -26.39 9.77 22.28
C PHE A 122 -26.36 10.98 23.22
N ALA A 123 -26.71 12.19 22.73
CA ALA A 123 -26.76 13.41 23.55
C ALA A 123 -27.78 13.38 24.71
N GLY A 124 -28.66 12.37 24.75
CA GLY A 124 -29.61 12.13 25.85
C GLY A 124 -29.13 11.21 26.98
N ARG A 125 -27.95 10.58 26.87
CA ARG A 125 -27.30 9.87 27.99
C ARG A 125 -26.07 10.66 28.41
N GLY A 126 -26.17 11.32 29.56
CA GLY A 126 -25.17 12.24 30.07
C GLY A 126 -23.88 11.57 30.51
N ASP A 127 -23.04 11.17 29.55
CA ASP A 127 -21.64 10.83 29.79
C ASP A 127 -20.76 11.36 28.64
N VAL A 128 -19.84 12.25 29.03
CA VAL A 128 -18.68 12.80 28.29
C VAL A 128 -18.95 13.92 27.26
N ASN A 129 -18.77 15.18 27.72
CA ASN A 129 -18.62 16.37 26.88
C ASN A 129 -17.23 16.40 26.19
N VAL A 130 -17.11 15.78 25.02
CA VAL A 130 -16.06 16.09 24.03
C VAL A 130 -16.79 16.46 22.74
N THR A 131 -16.34 17.49 22.01
CA THR A 131 -16.94 17.80 20.71
C THR A 131 -16.75 16.59 19.79
N LEU A 132 -17.86 15.95 19.42
CA LEU A 132 -17.90 14.78 18.53
C LEU A 132 -18.69 15.16 17.27
N GLY A 133 -18.33 14.57 16.14
CA GLY A 133 -19.00 14.80 14.86
C GLY A 133 -18.53 16.06 14.12
N ILE A 134 -19.43 16.64 13.31
CA ILE A 134 -19.16 17.83 12.49
C ILE A 134 -18.60 19.02 13.29
N PRO A 135 -19.06 19.30 14.53
CA PRO A 135 -18.48 20.38 15.33
C PRO A 135 -16.97 20.25 15.52
N ARG A 136 -16.46 19.03 15.73
CA ARG A 136 -15.02 18.77 15.87
C ARG A 136 -14.25 18.74 14.56
N LEU A 137 -14.91 18.39 13.45
CA LEU A 137 -14.33 18.46 12.11
C LEU A 137 -14.12 19.91 11.63
N ARG A 138 -14.82 20.87 12.22
CA ARG A 138 -14.73 22.30 11.87
C ARG A 138 -13.68 23.07 12.68
N GLU A 139 -13.31 22.58 13.86
CA GLU A 139 -12.27 23.15 14.75
C GLU A 139 -10.87 23.02 14.14
#